data_AF-A0A382FZ17-F1
#
_entry.id   AF-A0A382FZ17-F1
#
_cell.length_a   1.000
_cell.length_b   1.000
_cell.length_c   1.000
_cell.angle_alpha   90.00
_cell.angle_beta   90.00
_cell.angle_gamma   90.00
#
_symmetry.space_group_name_H-M   'P 1'
#
loop_
_entity.id
_entity.type
_entity.pdbx_description
1 polymer ?
#
loop_
_entity_poly.entity_id
_entity_poly.type
_entity_poly.pdbx_seq_one_letter_code
_entity_poly.pdbx_strand_id
1 'polypeptide(L)'
;VSLTTQIDQHELGRVIEREWAYLLSEADQWSLLRGEQDMEILEHVLRCILHVGNTSEYAEDFAECTNVQNSDGGWSKMSHADKTSIWITTFVGLKLCRGNLILNNPTIEESIQRALEYILSSQEDDGHWSDVEWSHLDTTCSVTVFLTVYQVTHDKKNDDRINKARKRGYDFIMNWQRDTGLWKDDTFHPAGIETTAHLMQYTLIP
;
A
#
# COMPACT_ATOMS: atom_id res chain seq x y z
N VAL A 1 -0.02 -26.69 -31.73
CA VAL A 1 -1.37 -26.71 -31.11
C VAL A 1 -1.47 -25.46 -30.25
N SER A 2 -2.08 -24.39 -30.75
CA SER A 2 -2.30 -23.16 -29.98
C SER A 2 -3.73 -23.21 -29.45
N LEU A 3 -3.90 -23.79 -28.27
CA LEU A 3 -5.11 -23.59 -27.47
C LEU A 3 -4.92 -22.29 -26.73
N THR A 4 -5.20 -21.17 -27.41
CA THR A 4 -5.44 -19.91 -26.73
C THR A 4 -6.81 -20.08 -26.06
N THR A 5 -6.81 -20.55 -24.81
CA THR A 5 -8.01 -20.50 -23.96
C THR A 5 -8.37 -19.04 -23.78
N GLN A 6 -9.25 -18.54 -24.62
CA GLN A 6 -9.84 -17.22 -24.42
C GLN A 6 -10.66 -17.30 -23.14
N ILE A 7 -10.33 -16.45 -22.17
CA ILE A 7 -11.12 -16.28 -20.96
C ILE A 7 -12.49 -15.77 -21.41
N ASP A 8 -13.55 -16.50 -21.08
CA ASP A 8 -14.92 -16.04 -21.27
C ASP A 8 -15.16 -14.84 -20.35
N GLN A 9 -15.28 -13.66 -20.94
CA GLN A 9 -15.46 -12.40 -20.21
C GLN A 9 -16.75 -12.37 -19.40
N HIS A 10 -17.81 -13.04 -19.88
CA HIS A 10 -19.08 -13.11 -19.15
C HIS A 10 -18.95 -14.05 -17.95
N GLU A 11 -18.25 -15.17 -18.09
CA GLU A 11 -17.96 -16.05 -16.95
C GLU A 11 -17.08 -15.34 -15.90
N LEU A 12 -16.02 -14.67 -16.33
CA LEU A 12 -15.15 -13.89 -15.45
C LEU A 12 -15.93 -12.79 -14.72
N GLY A 13 -16.77 -12.04 -15.43
CA GLY A 13 -17.61 -10.99 -14.85
C GLY A 13 -18.51 -11.53 -13.74
N ARG A 14 -19.20 -12.65 -13.96
CA ARG A 14 -20.05 -13.29 -12.95
C ARG A 14 -19.28 -13.74 -11.72
N VAL A 15 -18.05 -14.24 -11.89
CA VAL A 15 -17.20 -14.60 -10.75
C VAL A 15 -16.84 -13.34 -9.96
N ILE A 16 -16.37 -12.29 -10.63
CA ILE A 16 -16.04 -11.01 -9.96
C ILE A 16 -17.23 -10.46 -9.18
N GLU A 17 -18.42 -10.42 -9.80
CA GLU A 17 -19.65 -9.95 -9.13
C GLU A 17 -20.01 -10.79 -7.91
N ARG A 18 -19.89 -12.12 -8.00
CA ARG A 18 -20.19 -13.03 -6.88
C ARG A 18 -19.18 -12.86 -5.74
N GLU A 19 -17.89 -12.82 -6.04
CA GLU A 19 -16.85 -12.66 -5.03
C GLU A 19 -16.92 -11.25 -4.40
N TRP A 20 -17.27 -10.23 -5.17
CA TRP A 20 -17.55 -8.89 -4.66
C TRP A 20 -18.74 -8.89 -3.69
N ALA A 21 -19.86 -9.52 -4.07
CA ALA A 21 -21.02 -9.64 -3.18
C ALA A 21 -20.70 -10.40 -1.89
N TYR A 22 -19.89 -11.47 -1.99
CA TYR A 22 -19.42 -12.20 -0.82
C TYR A 22 -18.55 -11.32 0.09
N LEU A 23 -17.57 -10.61 -0.48
CA LEU A 23 -16.73 -9.67 0.27
C LEU A 23 -17.55 -8.63 1.04
N LEU A 24 -18.59 -8.08 0.41
CA LEU A 24 -19.50 -7.14 1.07
C LEU A 24 -20.35 -7.78 2.17
N SER A 25 -20.72 -9.05 2.03
CA SER A 25 -21.44 -9.76 3.08
C SER A 25 -20.61 -9.99 4.35
N GLU A 26 -19.28 -9.93 4.23
CA GLU A 26 -18.32 -10.05 5.33
C GLU A 26 -17.84 -8.70 5.87
N ALA A 27 -18.63 -7.62 5.70
CA ALA A 27 -18.27 -6.26 6.15
C ALA A 27 -17.88 -6.18 7.63
N ASP A 28 -18.46 -7.03 8.48
CA ASP A 28 -18.12 -7.10 9.90
C ASP A 28 -16.66 -7.55 10.15
N GLN A 29 -16.00 -8.17 9.17
CA GLN A 29 -14.62 -8.65 9.26
C GLN A 29 -13.57 -7.71 8.66
N TRP A 30 -13.98 -6.59 8.05
CA TRP A 30 -13.02 -5.69 7.40
C TRP A 30 -13.35 -4.20 7.49
N SER A 31 -14.61 -3.81 7.74
CA SER A 31 -14.99 -2.40 7.77
C SER A 31 -14.83 -1.82 9.17
N LEU A 32 -14.13 -0.70 9.28
CA LEU A 32 -14.01 0.06 10.54
C LEU A 32 -15.37 0.59 11.04
N LEU A 33 -16.34 0.75 10.13
CA LEU A 33 -17.72 1.11 10.48
C LEU A 33 -18.43 0.01 11.29
N ARG A 34 -17.86 -1.19 11.34
CA ARG A 34 -18.40 -2.36 12.05
C ARG A 34 -17.62 -2.71 13.32
N GLY A 35 -16.56 -1.97 13.64
CA GLY A 35 -15.77 -2.16 14.84
C GLY A 35 -14.27 -2.16 14.55
N GLU A 36 -13.50 -2.66 15.50
CA GLU A 36 -12.05 -2.79 15.36
C GLU A 36 -11.69 -3.84 14.30
N GLN A 37 -10.67 -3.55 13.48
CA GLN A 37 -10.30 -4.39 12.34
C GLN A 37 -8.81 -4.64 12.25
N ASP A 38 -8.46 -5.72 11.53
CA ASP A 38 -7.13 -5.90 10.97
C ASP A 38 -6.97 -4.96 9.76
N MET A 39 -6.04 -4.02 9.88
CA MET A 39 -5.79 -2.98 8.88
C MET A 39 -5.17 -3.56 7.58
N GLU A 40 -4.53 -4.74 7.63
CA GLU A 40 -4.06 -5.45 6.44
C GLU A 40 -5.24 -5.97 5.60
N ILE A 41 -6.26 -6.53 6.25
CA ILE A 41 -7.48 -6.98 5.56
C ILE A 41 -8.20 -5.76 4.97
N LEU A 42 -8.39 -4.72 5.77
CA LEU A 42 -9.05 -3.50 5.34
C LEU A 42 -8.37 -2.87 4.12
N GLU A 43 -7.04 -2.69 4.11
CA GLU A 43 -6.36 -2.05 2.97
C GLU A 43 -6.49 -2.87 1.69
N HIS A 44 -6.53 -4.19 1.79
CA HIS A 44 -6.81 -5.08 0.67
C HIS A 44 -8.21 -4.87 0.10
N VAL A 45 -9.22 -4.69 0.97
CA VAL A 45 -10.59 -4.37 0.53
C VAL A 45 -10.67 -2.99 -0.10
N LEU A 46 -10.03 -1.97 0.49
CA LEU A 46 -9.95 -0.63 -0.11
C LEU A 46 -9.29 -0.67 -1.49
N ARG A 47 -8.27 -1.53 -1.70
CA ARG A 47 -7.68 -1.77 -3.02
C ARG A 47 -8.70 -2.33 -4.00
N CYS A 48 -9.52 -3.29 -3.58
CA CYS A 48 -10.61 -3.83 -4.40
C CYS A 48 -11.63 -2.75 -4.75
N ILE A 49 -12.07 -1.94 -3.78
CA ILE A 49 -12.99 -0.80 -4.00
C ILE A 49 -12.44 0.15 -5.08
N LEU A 50 -11.14 0.51 -5.00
CA LEU A 50 -10.47 1.34 -6.01
C LEU A 50 -10.48 0.70 -7.40
N HIS A 51 -10.31 -0.61 -7.50
CA HIS A 51 -10.24 -1.32 -8.79
C HIS A 51 -11.60 -1.55 -9.43
N VAL A 52 -12.66 -1.76 -8.64
CA VAL A 52 -14.03 -1.89 -9.17
C VAL A 52 -14.70 -0.54 -9.43
N GLY A 53 -14.08 0.57 -9.00
CA GLY A 53 -14.55 1.93 -9.30
C GLY A 53 -15.57 2.48 -8.30
N ASN A 54 -15.72 1.87 -7.14
CA ASN A 54 -16.78 2.21 -6.16
C ASN A 54 -16.29 3.19 -5.08
N THR A 55 -15.19 3.90 -5.28
CA THR A 55 -14.58 4.76 -4.25
C THR A 55 -15.55 5.74 -3.61
N SER A 56 -16.41 6.41 -4.38
CA SER A 56 -17.39 7.36 -3.85
C SER A 56 -18.48 6.70 -3.00
N GLU A 57 -18.85 5.46 -3.30
CA GLU A 57 -19.89 4.71 -2.56
C GLU A 57 -19.41 4.27 -1.18
N TYR A 58 -18.09 4.01 -1.05
CA TYR A 58 -17.45 3.57 0.19
C TYR A 58 -16.57 4.66 0.80
N ALA A 59 -16.91 5.94 0.57
CA ALA A 59 -16.13 7.07 1.06
C ALA A 59 -15.90 7.05 2.59
N GLU A 60 -16.88 6.56 3.34
CA GLU A 60 -16.82 6.44 4.80
C GLU A 60 -15.77 5.40 5.23
N ASP A 61 -15.61 4.27 4.54
CA ASP A 61 -14.57 3.28 4.86
C ASP A 61 -13.15 3.86 4.68
N PHE A 62 -12.94 4.76 3.72
CA PHE A 62 -11.67 5.51 3.61
C PHE A 62 -11.52 6.54 4.73
N ALA A 63 -12.58 7.25 5.08
CA ALA A 63 -12.54 8.29 6.12
C ALA A 63 -12.28 7.68 7.51
N GLU A 64 -12.84 6.53 7.84
CA GLU A 64 -12.64 5.90 9.15
C GLU A 64 -11.19 5.51 9.41
N CYS A 65 -10.38 5.30 8.37
CA CYS A 65 -8.93 5.11 8.54
C CYS A 65 -8.30 6.28 9.30
N THR A 66 -8.80 7.51 9.15
CA THR A 66 -8.22 8.68 9.83
C THR A 66 -8.47 8.67 11.35
N ASN A 67 -9.53 7.99 11.79
CA ASN A 67 -9.91 7.92 13.22
C ASN A 67 -9.05 6.94 14.01
N VAL A 68 -8.40 6.00 13.31
CA VAL A 68 -7.53 4.96 13.89
C VAL A 68 -6.05 5.18 13.56
N GLN A 69 -5.69 6.38 13.07
CA GLN A 69 -4.30 6.76 12.84
C GLN A 69 -3.63 7.16 14.16
N ASN A 70 -2.49 6.56 14.46
CA ASN A 70 -1.73 6.83 15.68
C ASN A 70 -1.20 8.27 15.69
N SER A 71 -0.83 8.75 16.88
CA SER A 71 -0.35 10.13 17.07
C SER A 71 0.91 10.47 16.27
N ASP A 72 1.76 9.48 15.99
CA ASP A 72 2.98 9.60 15.18
C ASP A 72 2.71 9.72 13.66
N GLY A 73 1.46 9.54 13.23
CA GLY A 73 1.05 9.62 11.84
C GLY A 73 1.00 8.27 11.11
N GLY A 74 1.34 7.16 11.77
CA GLY A 74 1.21 5.84 11.18
C GLY A 74 -0.05 5.08 11.60
N TRP A 75 -0.14 3.84 11.13
CA TRP A 75 -1.17 2.88 11.50
C TRP A 75 -0.54 1.59 12.02
N SER A 76 -1.27 0.94 12.92
CA SER A 76 -0.91 -0.37 13.48
C SER A 76 -1.62 -1.49 12.72
N LYS A 77 -1.13 -2.73 12.88
CA LYS A 77 -1.79 -3.92 12.30
C LYS A 77 -3.24 -4.07 12.75
N MET A 78 -3.51 -3.87 14.04
CA MET A 78 -4.87 -3.79 14.57
C MET A 78 -5.27 -2.34 14.77
N SER A 79 -6.49 -1.98 14.39
CA SER A 79 -6.97 -0.59 14.41
C SER A 79 -7.00 0.08 15.79
N HIS A 80 -6.99 -0.71 16.88
CA HIS A 80 -6.98 -0.21 18.26
C HIS A 80 -5.58 -0.20 18.90
N ALA A 81 -4.55 -0.69 18.20
CA ALA A 81 -3.22 -0.82 18.77
C ALA A 81 -2.42 0.47 18.57
N ASP A 82 -1.57 0.83 19.55
CA ASP A 82 -0.71 2.02 19.48
C ASP A 82 0.67 1.75 18.84
N LYS A 83 0.98 0.48 18.54
CA LYS A 83 2.27 0.09 17.95
C LYS A 83 2.19 0.20 16.43
N THR A 84 2.60 1.35 15.91
CA THR A 84 2.69 1.63 14.48
C THR A 84 3.54 0.58 13.76
N SER A 85 3.04 0.15 12.60
CA SER A 85 3.77 -0.65 11.62
C SER A 85 3.98 0.17 10.35
N ILE A 86 5.20 0.21 9.85
CA ILE A 86 5.53 1.03 8.69
C ILE A 86 4.91 0.45 7.41
N TRP A 87 4.73 -0.86 7.32
CA TRP A 87 4.13 -1.46 6.13
C TRP A 87 2.63 -1.27 6.06
N ILE A 88 1.94 -1.43 7.20
CA ILE A 88 0.52 -1.08 7.29
C ILE A 88 0.34 0.41 6.96
N THR A 89 1.18 1.27 7.54
CA THR A 89 1.15 2.72 7.26
C THR A 89 1.30 3.02 5.78
N THR A 90 2.26 2.36 5.13
CA THR A 90 2.53 2.49 3.71
C THR A 90 1.33 2.07 2.85
N PHE A 91 0.71 0.93 3.18
CA PHE A 91 -0.40 0.41 2.39
C PHE A 91 -1.71 1.18 2.59
N VAL A 92 -2.05 1.53 3.83
CA VAL A 92 -3.20 2.39 4.13
C VAL A 92 -3.00 3.75 3.47
N GLY A 93 -1.84 4.38 3.68
CA GLY A 93 -1.49 5.67 3.06
C GLY A 93 -1.57 5.64 1.53
N LEU A 94 -1.16 4.53 0.90
CA LEU A 94 -1.29 4.33 -0.55
C LEU A 94 -2.76 4.31 -1.01
N LYS A 95 -3.67 3.65 -0.27
CA LYS A 95 -5.09 3.63 -0.63
C LYS A 95 -5.72 4.99 -0.42
N LEU A 96 -5.37 5.66 0.68
CA LEU A 96 -5.86 7.01 0.95
C LEU A 96 -5.40 7.99 -0.14
N CYS A 97 -4.13 7.99 -0.56
CA CYS A 97 -3.65 8.82 -1.66
C CYS A 97 -4.47 8.63 -2.94
N ARG A 98 -4.75 7.38 -3.31
CA ARG A 98 -5.50 7.06 -4.52
C ARG A 98 -7.00 7.37 -4.39
N GLY A 99 -7.59 7.06 -3.24
CA GLY A 99 -9.00 7.32 -2.96
C GLY A 99 -9.29 8.82 -2.88
N ASN A 100 -8.39 9.59 -2.27
CA ASN A 100 -8.61 11.02 -2.06
C ASN A 100 -8.57 11.85 -3.36
N LEU A 101 -7.99 11.33 -4.45
CA LEU A 101 -8.15 11.92 -5.79
C LEU A 101 -9.61 12.04 -6.22
N ILE A 102 -10.46 11.12 -5.76
CA ILE A 102 -11.89 11.08 -6.06
C ILE A 102 -12.66 11.78 -4.95
N LEU A 103 -12.35 11.45 -3.69
CA LEU A 103 -13.11 11.90 -2.53
C LEU A 103 -12.90 13.38 -2.18
N ASN A 104 -11.71 13.93 -2.46
CA ASN A 104 -11.34 15.31 -2.14
C ASN A 104 -11.65 15.70 -0.68
N ASN A 105 -11.40 14.78 0.25
CA ASN A 105 -11.70 14.93 1.66
C ASN A 105 -10.49 15.56 2.40
N PRO A 106 -10.65 16.74 3.03
CA PRO A 106 -9.55 17.43 3.71
C PRO A 106 -9.02 16.69 4.94
N THR A 107 -9.83 15.90 5.62
CA THR A 107 -9.40 15.09 6.77
C THR A 107 -8.51 13.93 6.32
N ILE A 108 -8.89 13.28 5.20
CA ILE A 108 -8.05 12.25 4.57
C ILE A 108 -6.73 12.88 4.10
N GLU A 109 -6.78 14.08 3.52
CA GLU A 109 -5.59 14.81 3.10
C GLU A 109 -4.63 15.05 4.28
N GLU A 110 -5.13 15.58 5.40
CA GLU A 110 -4.31 15.77 6.61
C GLU A 110 -3.69 14.46 7.10
N SER A 111 -4.48 13.38 7.09
CA SER A 111 -4.01 12.04 7.47
C SER A 111 -2.90 11.53 6.56
N ILE A 112 -3.00 11.74 5.23
CA ILE A 112 -1.96 11.41 4.26
C ILE A 112 -0.68 12.22 4.54
N GLN A 113 -0.80 13.51 4.86
CA GLN A 113 0.37 14.33 5.19
C GLN A 113 1.09 13.81 6.45
N ARG A 114 0.34 13.44 7.49
CA ARG A 114 0.91 12.84 8.71
C ARG A 114 1.63 11.51 8.41
N ALA A 115 1.05 10.68 7.53
CA ALA A 115 1.67 9.42 7.08
C ALA A 115 2.97 9.66 6.32
N LEU A 116 3.03 10.68 5.46
CA LEU A 116 4.24 11.08 4.78
C LEU A 116 5.33 11.50 5.78
N GLU A 117 4.99 12.34 6.77
CA GLU A 117 5.95 12.79 7.77
C GLU A 117 6.51 11.62 8.59
N TYR A 118 5.64 10.69 9.01
CA TYR A 118 6.05 9.45 9.66
C TYR A 118 7.07 8.70 8.78
N ILE A 119 6.69 8.36 7.54
CA ILE A 119 7.55 7.60 6.61
C ILE A 119 8.90 8.28 6.39
N LEU A 120 8.92 9.59 6.16
CA LEU A 120 10.18 10.32 5.92
C LEU A 120 11.07 10.33 7.17
N SER A 121 10.47 10.40 8.36
CA SER A 121 11.21 10.38 9.63
C SER A 121 11.76 9.01 10.00
N SER A 122 11.17 7.93 9.47
CA SER A 122 11.55 6.54 9.76
C SER A 122 12.61 5.97 8.80
N GLN A 123 13.19 6.77 7.90
CA GLN A 123 14.22 6.29 6.98
C GLN A 123 15.57 6.15 7.70
N GLU A 124 16.16 4.96 7.61
CA GLU A 124 17.45 4.63 8.22
C GLU A 124 18.64 5.28 7.48
N ASP A 125 19.83 5.26 8.08
CA ASP A 125 21.05 5.94 7.60
C ASP A 125 21.58 5.45 6.23
N ASP A 126 21.34 4.21 5.87
CA ASP A 126 21.68 3.64 4.55
C ASP A 126 20.56 3.78 3.50
N GLY A 127 19.40 4.35 3.89
CA GLY A 127 18.28 4.66 3.01
C GLY A 127 17.11 3.69 3.04
N HIS A 128 17.20 2.59 3.80
CA HIS A 128 16.09 1.64 3.89
C HIS A 128 15.03 2.06 4.91
N TRP A 129 13.94 1.31 4.91
CA TRP A 129 12.92 1.34 5.96
C TRP A 129 12.78 -0.05 6.58
N SER A 130 12.58 -0.08 7.89
CA SER A 130 12.53 -1.28 8.70
C SER A 130 11.15 -1.55 9.26
N ASP A 131 10.73 -2.81 9.20
CA ASP A 131 9.65 -3.31 10.03
C ASP A 131 10.12 -4.58 10.75
N VAL A 132 9.68 -4.76 11.99
CA VAL A 132 10.07 -5.91 12.82
C VAL A 132 9.39 -7.20 12.39
N GLU A 133 8.26 -7.11 11.69
CA GLU A 133 7.45 -8.24 11.25
C GLU A 133 7.59 -8.49 9.74
N TRP A 134 8.43 -7.72 9.03
CA TRP A 134 8.56 -7.83 7.58
C TRP A 134 9.99 -7.62 7.07
N SER A 135 10.24 -8.03 5.83
CA SER A 135 11.55 -7.84 5.20
C SER A 135 11.86 -6.36 5.04
N HIS A 136 13.08 -5.96 5.40
CA HIS A 136 13.59 -4.61 5.11
C HIS A 136 13.53 -4.29 3.61
N LEU A 137 13.78 -5.30 2.76
CA LEU A 137 13.74 -5.12 1.32
C LEU A 137 12.31 -4.86 0.83
N ASP A 138 11.33 -5.69 1.20
CA ASP A 138 9.93 -5.48 0.81
C ASP A 138 9.32 -4.21 1.41
N THR A 139 9.69 -3.90 2.66
CA THR A 139 9.29 -2.65 3.32
C THR A 139 9.80 -1.44 2.55
N THR A 140 11.09 -1.43 2.20
CA THR A 140 11.70 -0.35 1.42
C THR A 140 11.07 -0.24 0.04
N CYS A 141 10.82 -1.37 -0.63
CA CYS A 141 10.12 -1.39 -1.92
C CYS A 141 8.75 -0.70 -1.80
N SER A 142 7.94 -1.13 -0.84
CA SER A 142 6.59 -0.60 -0.63
C SER A 142 6.60 0.89 -0.28
N VAL A 143 7.53 1.35 0.56
CA VAL A 143 7.66 2.76 0.91
C VAL A 143 8.03 3.60 -0.31
N THR A 144 8.98 3.15 -1.14
CA THR A 144 9.33 3.90 -2.37
C THR A 144 8.16 4.06 -3.33
N VAL A 145 7.23 3.11 -3.35
CA VAL A 145 5.97 3.19 -4.11
C VAL A 145 5.05 4.23 -3.55
N PHE A 146 4.79 4.17 -2.24
CA PHE A 146 3.97 5.16 -1.57
C PHE A 146 4.49 6.57 -1.86
N LEU A 147 5.79 6.81 -1.71
CA LEU A 147 6.39 8.10 -2.01
C LEU A 147 6.23 8.49 -3.49
N THR A 148 6.35 7.54 -4.42
CA THR A 148 6.14 7.80 -5.86
C THR A 148 4.68 8.17 -6.14
N VAL A 149 3.73 7.40 -5.61
CA VAL A 149 2.30 7.65 -5.78
C VAL A 149 1.93 8.98 -5.14
N TYR A 150 2.39 9.26 -3.93
CA TYR A 150 2.20 10.56 -3.27
C TYR A 150 2.68 11.71 -4.16
N GLN A 151 3.88 11.61 -4.77
CA GLN A 151 4.37 12.67 -5.66
C GLN A 151 3.48 12.88 -6.88
N VAL A 152 2.97 11.80 -7.47
CA VAL A 152 2.09 11.88 -8.64
C VAL A 152 0.73 12.46 -8.25
N THR A 153 0.12 11.98 -7.16
CA THR A 153 -1.23 12.40 -6.76
C THR A 153 -1.28 13.82 -6.18
N HIS A 154 -0.17 14.35 -5.66
CA HIS A 154 -0.10 15.69 -5.07
C HIS A 154 0.75 16.69 -5.88
N ASP A 155 1.18 16.32 -7.09
CA ASP A 155 2.07 17.13 -7.95
C ASP A 155 3.36 17.60 -7.25
N LYS A 156 4.00 16.70 -6.50
CA LYS A 156 5.22 16.96 -5.70
C LYS A 156 6.50 16.43 -6.36
N LYS A 157 6.55 16.42 -7.68
CA LYS A 157 7.71 15.91 -8.45
C LYS A 157 9.02 16.65 -8.12
N ASN A 158 8.93 17.92 -7.75
CA ASN A 158 10.07 18.77 -7.40
C ASN A 158 10.32 18.87 -5.89
N ASP A 159 9.68 18.05 -5.07
CA ASP A 159 9.93 18.03 -3.63
C ASP A 159 11.27 17.33 -3.33
N ASP A 160 12.29 18.13 -2.99
CA ASP A 160 13.65 17.65 -2.72
C ASP A 160 13.72 16.66 -1.56
N ARG A 161 12.86 16.81 -0.55
CA ARG A 161 12.85 15.92 0.62
C ARG A 161 12.39 14.52 0.21
N ILE A 162 11.30 14.45 -0.56
CA ILE A 162 10.76 13.19 -1.07
C ILE A 162 11.72 12.58 -2.10
N ASN A 163 12.27 13.38 -3.01
CA ASN A 163 13.22 12.91 -4.03
C ASN A 163 14.48 12.30 -3.40
N LYS A 164 15.05 12.95 -2.37
CA LYS A 164 16.21 12.42 -1.65
C LYS A 164 15.88 11.10 -0.94
N ALA A 165 14.74 11.03 -0.24
CA ALA A 165 14.32 9.82 0.44
C ALA A 165 14.11 8.66 -0.53
N ARG A 166 13.36 8.89 -1.62
CA ARG A 166 13.13 7.89 -2.69
C ARG A 166 14.43 7.40 -3.30
N LYS A 167 15.35 8.31 -3.63
CA LYS A 167 16.64 7.94 -4.22
C LYS A 167 17.44 7.02 -3.29
N ARG A 168 17.53 7.35 -2.00
CA ARG A 168 18.24 6.52 -1.02
C ARG A 168 17.61 5.13 -0.88
N GLY A 169 16.28 5.05 -0.85
CA GLY A 169 15.56 3.78 -0.87
C GLY A 169 15.82 2.95 -2.13
N TYR A 170 15.81 3.60 -3.30
CA TYR A 170 16.14 2.95 -4.56
C TYR A 170 17.59 2.44 -4.60
N ASP A 171 18.54 3.25 -4.13
CA ASP A 171 19.95 2.85 -4.04
C ASP A 171 20.12 1.63 -3.11
N PHE A 172 19.42 1.59 -1.97
CA PHE A 172 19.38 0.40 -1.11
C PHE A 172 18.84 -0.82 -1.85
N ILE A 173 17.69 -0.71 -2.50
CA ILE A 173 17.08 -1.80 -3.29
C ILE A 173 18.08 -2.31 -4.34
N MET A 174 18.70 -1.42 -5.13
CA MET A 174 19.66 -1.82 -6.16
C MET A 174 20.87 -2.57 -5.59
N ASN A 175 21.35 -2.16 -4.42
CA ASN A 175 22.46 -2.84 -3.75
C ASN A 175 22.10 -4.23 -3.21
N TRP A 176 20.81 -4.59 -3.16
CA TRP A 176 20.32 -5.90 -2.71
C TRP A 176 19.99 -6.87 -3.87
N GLN A 177 20.18 -6.46 -5.12
CA GLN A 177 20.01 -7.36 -6.26
C GLN A 177 21.11 -8.44 -6.24
N ARG A 178 20.71 -9.70 -6.41
CA ARG A 178 21.67 -10.82 -6.47
C ARG A 178 22.20 -10.99 -7.90
N ASP A 179 23.29 -11.75 -8.05
CA ASP A 179 23.89 -12.08 -9.36
C ASP A 179 22.91 -12.77 -10.32
N THR A 180 21.84 -13.39 -9.80
CA THR A 180 20.75 -13.99 -10.58
C THR A 180 19.80 -12.97 -11.18
N GLY A 181 19.93 -11.68 -10.84
CA GLY A 181 19.01 -10.62 -11.19
C GLY A 181 17.77 -10.53 -10.29
N LEU A 182 17.58 -11.49 -9.36
CA LEU A 182 16.48 -11.46 -8.40
C LEU A 182 16.83 -10.60 -7.19
N TRP A 183 15.80 -9.94 -6.65
CA TRP A 183 15.85 -9.36 -5.32
C TRP A 183 15.42 -10.40 -4.30
N LYS A 184 16.32 -10.72 -3.38
CA LYS A 184 16.11 -11.84 -2.46
C LYS A 184 16.58 -11.50 -1.05
N ASP A 185 15.66 -11.70 -0.11
CA ASP A 185 15.93 -11.78 1.31
C ASP A 185 15.94 -13.25 1.74
N ASP A 186 17.10 -13.78 2.12
CA ASP A 186 17.27 -15.18 2.54
C ASP A 186 16.48 -15.53 3.82
N THR A 187 16.04 -14.53 4.60
CA THR A 187 15.34 -14.74 5.87
C THR A 187 13.82 -14.79 5.70
N PHE A 188 13.25 -13.89 4.89
CA PHE A 188 11.79 -13.72 4.78
C PHE A 188 11.20 -14.29 3.47
N HIS A 189 11.88 -14.12 2.33
CA HIS A 189 11.40 -14.57 1.02
C HIS A 189 12.52 -15.27 0.23
N PRO A 190 12.82 -16.54 0.59
CA PRO A 190 13.98 -17.24 0.05
C PRO A 190 13.85 -17.61 -1.44
N ALA A 191 12.68 -17.43 -2.06
CA ALA A 191 12.54 -17.55 -3.51
C ALA A 191 12.96 -16.27 -4.25
N GLY A 192 12.79 -15.10 -3.62
CA GLY A 192 13.04 -13.78 -4.22
C GLY A 192 12.06 -13.40 -5.34
N ILE A 193 11.06 -14.23 -5.64
CA ILE A 193 10.07 -13.97 -6.70
C ILE A 193 9.10 -12.90 -6.23
N GLU A 194 8.65 -12.97 -4.99
CA GLU A 194 7.71 -12.06 -4.37
C GLU A 194 8.27 -10.63 -4.36
N THR A 195 9.46 -10.46 -3.82
CA THR A 195 10.14 -9.16 -3.77
C THR A 195 10.47 -8.62 -5.16
N THR A 196 10.87 -9.49 -6.09
CA THR A 196 11.08 -9.08 -7.48
C THR A 196 9.76 -8.66 -8.15
N ALA A 197 8.66 -9.37 -7.92
CA ALA A 197 7.35 -9.03 -8.45
C ALA A 197 6.82 -7.72 -7.89
N HIS A 198 7.00 -7.48 -6.58
CA HIS A 198 6.74 -6.20 -5.95
C HIS A 198 7.53 -5.10 -6.69
N LEU A 199 8.85 -5.24 -6.81
CA LEU A 199 9.69 -4.27 -7.52
C LEU A 199 9.26 -4.02 -8.97
N MET A 200 8.89 -5.06 -9.71
CA MET A 200 8.40 -4.92 -11.09
C MET A 200 7.07 -4.17 -11.15
N GLN A 201 6.12 -4.48 -10.28
CA GLN A 201 4.83 -3.77 -10.19
C GLN A 201 5.03 -2.27 -9.96
N TYR A 202 6.15 -1.91 -9.32
CA TYR A 202 6.46 -0.60 -8.79
C TYR A 202 7.44 0.22 -9.64
N THR A 203 8.20 -0.43 -10.52
CA THR A 203 9.17 0.19 -11.45
C THR A 203 8.61 0.40 -12.87
N LEU A 204 7.39 -0.08 -13.14
CA LEU A 204 6.74 0.01 -14.46
C LEU A 204 5.80 1.22 -14.64
N ILE A 205 5.90 2.26 -13.81
CA ILE A 205 5.24 3.55 -14.09
C ILE A 205 6.33 4.59 -14.43
N PRO A 206 6.35 5.13 -15.66
CA PRO A 206 7.27 6.20 -16.05
C PRO A 206 7.04 7.52 -15.32
#